data_AF-A0A6I6ITQ7-F1
#
_entry.id   AF-A0A6I6ITQ7-F1
#
_cell.length_a   1.000
_cell.length_b   1.000
_cell.length_c   1.000
_cell.angle_alpha   90.00
_cell.angle_beta   90.00
_cell.angle_gamma   90.00
#
_symmetry.space_group_name_H-M   'P 1'
#
loop_
_entity.id
_entity.type
_entity.pdbx_description
1 polymer ?
#
loop_
_entity_poly.entity_id
_entity_poly.type
_entity_poly.pdbx_seq_one_letter_code
_entity_poly.pdbx_strand_id
1 'polypeptide(L)' 'MVRLSLILHLFIGSTLGGMGIVAALVLGYGTLFPILAGGLAGFLAAFPVSYVIAKKLYES' A
#
# COMPACT_ATOMS: atom_id res chain seq x y z
N MET A 1 -11.34 -13.54 9.14
CA MET A 1 -11.30 -12.37 8.23
C MET A 1 -10.51 -11.19 8.80
N VAL A 2 -11.01 -10.48 9.83
CA VAL A 2 -10.47 -9.17 10.24
C VAL A 2 -9.01 -9.23 10.71
N ARG A 3 -8.63 -10.22 11.54
CA ARG A 3 -7.24 -10.39 12.00
C ARG A 3 -6.25 -10.65 10.86
N LEU A 4 -6.62 -11.51 9.92
CA LEU A 4 -5.78 -11.86 8.77
C LEU A 4 -5.66 -10.68 7.79
N SER A 5 -6.77 -9.98 7.54
CA SER A 5 -6.79 -8.77 6.71
C SER A 5 -5.99 -7.62 7.34
N LEU A 6 -5.95 -7.50 8.67
CA LEU A 6 -5.15 -6.50 9.38
C LEU A 6 -3.65 -6.76 9.24
N ILE A 7 -3.23 -8.02 9.40
CA ILE A 7 -1.82 -8.42 9.21
C ILE A 7 -1.41 -8.20 7.75
N LEU A 8 -2.24 -8.64 6.79
CA LEU A 8 -2.00 -8.41 5.37
C LEU A 8 -1.93 -6.91 5.05
N HIS A 9 -2.82 -6.10 5.60
CA HIS A 9 -2.83 -4.65 5.37
C HIS A 9 -1.59 -3.96 5.96
N LEU A 10 -1.07 -4.42 7.09
CA LEU A 10 0.15 -3.87 7.67
C LEU A 10 1.36 -4.11 6.75
N PHE A 11 1.48 -5.31 6.19
CA PHE A 11 2.56 -5.65 5.25
C PHE A 11 2.37 -5.00 3.88
N ILE A 12 1.18 -5.14 3.28
CA ILE A 12 0.83 -4.62 1.95
C ILE A 12 0.82 -3.08 1.96
N GLY A 13 0.32 -2.46 3.02
CA GLY A 13 0.29 -1.01 3.20
C GLY A 13 1.70 -0.42 3.28
N SER A 14 2.57 -1.03 4.09
CA SER A 14 3.97 -0.60 4.20
C SER A 14 4.72 -0.77 2.86
N THR A 15 4.54 -1.90 2.17
CA THR A 15 5.20 -2.15 0.88
C THR A 15 4.68 -1.26 -0.25
N LEU A 16 3.36 -1.10 -0.40
CA LEU A 16 2.80 -0.22 -1.44
C LEU A 16 3.08 1.25 -1.16
N GLY A 17 3.03 1.69 0.10
CA GLY A 17 3.45 3.03 0.49
C GLY A 17 4.92 3.28 0.16
N GLY A 18 5.79 2.33 0.51
CA GLY A 18 7.21 2.37 0.14
C GLY A 18 7.43 2.41 -1.37
N MET A 19 6.73 1.58 -2.15
CA MET A 19 6.78 1.61 -3.61
C MET A 19 6.33 2.96 -4.20
N GLY A 20 5.28 3.57 -3.63
CA GLY A 20 4.81 4.89 -4.06
C GLY A 20 5.85 5.98 -3.82
N ILE A 21 6.58 5.92 -2.70
CA ILE A 21 7.70 6.82 -2.41
C ILE A 21 8.85 6.57 -3.39
N VAL A 22 9.23 5.31 -3.63
CA VAL A 22 10.29 4.96 -4.60
C VAL A 22 9.93 5.45 -6.00
N ALA A 23 8.68 5.27 -6.43
CA ALA A 23 8.22 5.77 -7.73
C ALA A 23 8.34 7.30 -7.84
N ALA A 24 7.94 8.04 -6.79
CA ALA A 24 8.09 9.49 -6.77
C ALA A 24 9.57 9.92 -6.89
N LEU A 25 10.48 9.23 -6.18
CA LEU A 25 11.91 9.52 -6.23
C LEU A 25 12.54 9.17 -7.59
N VAL A 26 12.15 8.05 -8.20
CA VAL A 26 12.64 7.63 -9.53
C VAL A 26 12.20 8.62 -10.62
N LEU A 27 11.02 9.22 -10.48
CA LEU A 27 10.54 10.29 -11.37
C LEU A 27 11.22 11.64 -11.12
N GLY A 28 12.15 11.72 -10.16
CA GLY A 28 12.89 12.94 -9.82
C GLY A 28 12.17 13.86 -8.83
N TYR A 29 11.02 13.44 -8.28
CA TYR A 29 10.27 14.23 -7.31
C TYR A 29 10.82 14.02 -5.89
N GLY A 30 11.93 14.69 -5.58
CA GLY A 30 12.57 14.65 -4.26
C GLY A 30 12.01 15.63 -3.21
N THR A 31 10.94 16.36 -3.52
CA THR A 31 10.33 17.32 -2.59
C THR A 31 9.33 16.65 -1.65
N LEU A 32 9.10 17.25 -0.47
CA LEU A 32 8.29 16.66 0.60
C LEU A 32 6.86 16.27 0.15
N PHE A 33 6.20 17.16 -0.59
CA PHE A 33 4.82 16.96 -1.04
C PHE A 33 4.63 15.74 -1.95
N PRO A 34 5.39 15.56 -3.04
CA PRO A 34 5.24 14.38 -3.89
C PRO A 34 5.62 13.07 -3.20
N ILE A 35 6.58 13.08 -2.28
CA ILE A 35 6.91 11.90 -1.45
C ILE A 35 5.71 11.51 -0.59
N LEU A 36 5.11 12.48 0.11
CA LEU A 36 3.90 12.26 0.91
C LEU A 36 2.72 11.80 0.05
N ALA A 37 2.52 12.41 -1.12
CA ALA A 37 1.47 12.02 -2.05
C ALA A 37 1.66 10.60 -2.57
N GLY A 38 2.89 10.21 -2.92
CA GLY A 38 3.22 8.85 -3.35
C GLY A 38 3.00 7.81 -2.25
N GLY A 39 3.44 8.10 -1.02
CA GLY A 39 3.20 7.25 0.13
C GLY A 39 1.71 7.10 0.47
N LEU A 40 0.96 8.21 0.46
CA LEU A 40 -0.49 8.21 0.69
C LEU A 40 -1.24 7.48 -0.42
N ALA A 41 -0.87 7.65 -1.69
CA ALA A 41 -1.46 6.93 -2.80
C ALA A 41 -1.23 5.42 -2.67
N GLY A 42 -0.01 5.00 -2.31
CA GLY A 42 0.31 3.61 -2.03
C GLY A 42 -0.48 3.04 -0.85
N PHE A 43 -0.65 3.81 0.21
CA PHE A 43 -1.44 3.42 1.39
C PHE A 43 -2.95 3.29 1.07
N LEU A 44 -3.50 4.24 0.31
CA LEU A 44 -4.90 4.18 -0.15
C LEU A 44 -5.13 3.01 -1.10
N ALA A 45 -4.18 2.71 -1.98
CA ALA A 45 -4.23 1.53 -2.84
C ALA A 45 -4.10 0.22 -2.06
N ALA A 46 -3.46 0.21 -0.89
CA ALA A 46 -3.33 -0.99 -0.07
C ALA A 46 -4.65 -1.47 0.53
N PHE A 47 -5.61 -0.59 0.81
CA PHE A 47 -6.93 -0.97 1.33
C PHE A 47 -7.68 -1.95 0.41
N PRO A 48 -7.94 -1.62 -0.87
CA PRO A 48 -8.64 -2.53 -1.78
C PRO A 48 -7.81 -3.79 -2.07
N VAL A 49 -6.48 -3.67 -2.18
CA VAL A 49 -5.61 -4.82 -2.44
C VAL A 49 -5.66 -5.83 -1.28
N SER A 50 -5.56 -5.36 -0.03
CA SER A 50 -5.67 -6.23 1.14
C SER A 50 -7.03 -6.91 1.24
N TYR A 51 -8.13 -6.22 0.91
CA TYR A 51 -9.46 -6.80 0.90
C TYR A 51 -9.62 -7.92 -0.14
N VAL A 52 -9.15 -7.68 -1.38
CA VAL A 52 -9.22 -8.68 -2.47
C VAL A 52 -8.41 -9.93 -2.13
N ILE A 53 -7.20 -9.77 -1.58
CA ILE A 53 -6.35 -10.90 -1.20
C ILE A 53 -6.95 -11.65 -0.01
N ALA A 54 -7.44 -10.94 1.01
CA ALA A 54 -8.10 -11.56 2.15
C ALA A 54 -9.35 -12.36 1.74
N LYS A 55 -10.13 -11.86 0.78
CA LYS A 55 -11.29 -12.57 0.22
C LYS A 55 -10.87 -13.87 -0.45
N LYS A 56 -9.88 -13.81 -1.36
CA LYS A 56 -9.35 -15.00 -2.06
C LYS A 56 -8.84 -16.07 -1.10
N LEU A 57 -8.15 -15.66 -0.03
CA LEU A 57 -7.56 -16.57 0.94
C LEU A 57 -8.60 -17.27 1.85
N TYR A 58 -9.80 -16.70 1.96
CA TYR A 58 -10.88 -17.28 2.77
C TYR A 58 -11.87 -18.11 1.95
N GLU A 59 -11.93 -17.90 0.63
CA GLU A 59 -12.71 -18.72 -0.31
C GLU A 59 -11.96 -19.99 -0.77
N SER A 60 -10.69 -20.18 -0.36
CA SER A 60 -9.91 -21.41 -0.57
C SER A 60 -9.95 -22.33 0.64
#